data_AF-A0A3D2WGL2-F1
#
_entry.id   AF-A0A3D2WGL2-F1
#
_cell.length_a   1.000
_cell.length_b   1.000
_cell.length_c   1.000
_cell.angle_alpha   90.00
_cell.angle_beta   90.00
_cell.angle_gamma   90.00
#
_symmetry.space_group_name_H-M   'P 1'
#
loop_
_entity.id
_entity.type
_entity.pdbx_description
1 polymer ?
#
loop_
_entity_poly.entity_id
_entity_poly.type
_entity_poly.pdbx_seq_one_letter_code
_entity_poly.pdbx_strand_id
1 'polypeptide(L)'
;GSCKGQFAVQDRETGQSKPYWVGAQSLYGNAGRDLILRFQRVSPMELSPHDPSVIYYGSQHLHRSRDMGVTWETMSPDLTAFPPHAQGASGEPITRDVTGEEFYSTLYAVRESPHQAGVIWTGANDGPFHITQDDGDSWQDITPPDLPEGGRVAWIDVSPHRRGSAYYAVYRYLLGDYAPYIYRTDDYGQTWSRLTTGDNGIPADWPTRVVREDPDREGLLYAGTEFGLFISFNNGGNWQPFHLNIGNIPINDIQVKNKDLVIATQGRAIWILDNLSALHQITAEVTVAESHLFAPRDGYRTSTAAHLLGPNIDYYLPTPTSGAVTLDILDQAGGTVNSYSSAQPPRGGGRGGGFGRRGGGAPAPSVTTSAGFNRMVWDVRDTEGLPVPPGQYQVRLSVGGESQTQQFNVLIDPRVESGGVTVADLQEQYEHNKTMNAMVVEVDALIERVQEAQNTGDANLQRRIAPIAEQLITAPIRYSSPGLRDHITYLQGMTARVDMKIGRDAIARHEVLRVELDEITRDANAILGSGN
;
A
#
# COMPACT_ATOMS: atom_id res chain seq x y z
N GLY A 1 -13.13 3.15 -20.63
CA GLY A 1 -11.88 3.42 -21.38
C GLY A 1 -12.18 4.47 -22.43
N SER A 2 -11.23 5.37 -22.70
CA SER A 2 -11.35 6.41 -23.72
C SER A 2 -10.56 6.03 -24.98
N CYS A 3 -11.14 6.23 -26.16
CA CYS A 3 -10.45 6.08 -27.43
C CYS A 3 -11.02 7.02 -28.48
N LYS A 4 -10.22 7.93 -29.07
CA LYS A 4 -10.59 8.70 -30.27
C LYS A 4 -11.95 9.42 -30.18
N GLY A 5 -12.24 10.07 -29.05
CA GLY A 5 -13.53 10.74 -28.83
C GLY A 5 -14.68 9.81 -28.41
N GLN A 6 -14.40 8.53 -28.18
CA GLN A 6 -15.36 7.50 -27.76
C GLN A 6 -15.05 7.05 -26.33
N PHE A 7 -16.08 6.76 -25.55
CA PHE A 7 -15.92 6.08 -24.26
C PHE A 7 -17.15 5.20 -23.97
N ALA A 8 -17.05 4.35 -22.97
CA ALA A 8 -18.16 3.48 -22.56
C ALA A 8 -18.34 3.47 -21.05
N VAL A 9 -19.61 3.45 -20.62
CA VAL A 9 -20.02 3.23 -19.22
C VAL A 9 -20.37 1.76 -19.06
N GLN A 10 -19.65 1.08 -18.17
CA GLN A 10 -19.87 -0.32 -17.85
C GLN A 10 -20.67 -0.46 -16.56
N ASP A 11 -21.84 -1.06 -16.64
CA ASP A 11 -22.60 -1.52 -15.48
C ASP A 11 -21.99 -2.85 -15.00
N ARG A 12 -21.55 -2.89 -13.73
CA ARG A 12 -20.90 -4.07 -13.13
C ARG A 12 -21.89 -5.09 -12.58
N GLU A 13 -23.15 -4.72 -12.37
CA GLU A 13 -24.20 -5.62 -11.90
C GLU A 13 -24.86 -6.35 -13.07
N THR A 14 -25.23 -5.60 -14.11
CA THR A 14 -25.91 -6.18 -15.29
C THR A 14 -24.93 -6.68 -16.35
N GLY A 15 -23.68 -6.24 -16.31
CA GLY A 15 -22.67 -6.54 -17.33
C GLY A 15 -22.86 -5.77 -18.64
N GLN A 16 -23.82 -4.83 -18.72
CA GLN A 16 -24.05 -4.04 -19.93
C GLN A 16 -23.02 -2.91 -20.10
N SER A 17 -22.60 -2.69 -21.35
CA SER A 17 -21.71 -1.60 -21.73
C SER A 17 -22.44 -0.62 -22.65
N LYS A 18 -22.47 0.66 -22.29
CA LYS A 18 -23.13 1.73 -23.05
C LYS A 18 -22.06 2.63 -23.68
N PRO A 19 -21.85 2.57 -25.01
CA PRO A 19 -20.89 3.44 -25.70
C PRO A 19 -21.49 4.82 -25.97
N TYR A 20 -20.63 5.83 -25.91
CA TYR A 20 -20.94 7.24 -26.14
C TYR A 20 -19.80 7.92 -26.93
N TRP A 21 -20.12 9.01 -27.61
CA TRP A 21 -19.21 9.71 -28.53
C TRP A 21 -19.31 11.23 -28.37
N VAL A 22 -18.18 11.91 -28.48
CA VAL A 22 -18.10 13.36 -28.67
C VAL A 22 -17.75 13.64 -30.12
N GLY A 23 -18.73 14.15 -30.88
CA GLY A 23 -18.66 14.22 -32.34
C GLY A 23 -18.86 12.86 -33.01
N ALA A 24 -18.93 12.85 -34.34
CA ALA A 24 -19.17 11.62 -35.13
C ALA A 24 -18.53 11.66 -36.52
N GLN A 25 -17.45 12.42 -36.70
CA GLN A 25 -16.70 12.43 -37.96
C GLN A 25 -15.76 11.23 -38.02
N SER A 26 -15.64 10.61 -39.20
CA SER A 26 -14.60 9.61 -39.44
C SER A 26 -13.21 10.27 -39.30
N LEU A 27 -12.37 9.73 -38.43
CA LEU A 27 -10.99 10.21 -38.23
C LEU A 27 -10.01 9.58 -39.24
N TYR A 28 -10.39 8.46 -39.84
CA TYR A 28 -9.49 7.59 -40.60
C TYR A 28 -9.00 8.27 -41.89
N GLY A 29 -7.69 8.46 -41.96
CA GLY A 29 -6.99 9.05 -43.10
C GLY A 29 -7.16 10.54 -43.28
N ASN A 30 -7.95 11.25 -42.48
CA ASN A 30 -8.10 12.70 -42.63
C ASN A 30 -6.86 13.47 -42.15
N ALA A 31 -6.60 14.62 -42.75
CA ALA A 31 -5.60 15.55 -42.22
C ALA A 31 -6.14 16.26 -40.98
N GLY A 32 -5.27 16.62 -40.04
CA GLY A 32 -5.68 17.30 -38.80
C GLY A 32 -6.50 18.57 -39.05
N ARG A 33 -6.15 19.34 -40.09
CA ARG A 33 -6.85 20.56 -40.51
C ARG A 33 -8.29 20.33 -41.00
N ASP A 34 -8.61 19.13 -41.47
CA ASP A 34 -9.91 18.81 -42.07
C ASP A 34 -10.88 18.19 -41.02
N LEU A 35 -10.42 18.01 -39.79
CA LEU A 35 -11.20 17.44 -38.69
C LEU A 35 -11.96 18.52 -37.92
N ILE A 36 -13.24 18.24 -37.64
CA ILE A 36 -14.10 19.04 -36.76
C ILE A 36 -13.58 18.97 -35.33
N LEU A 37 -13.28 17.75 -34.85
CA LEU A 37 -12.66 17.51 -33.55
C LEU A 37 -11.45 16.61 -33.74
N ARG A 38 -10.32 16.98 -33.11
CA ARG A 38 -9.08 16.21 -33.13
C ARG A 38 -8.92 15.49 -31.79
N PHE A 39 -8.81 14.17 -31.83
CA PHE A 39 -8.68 13.33 -30.63
C PHE A 39 -7.45 12.43 -30.74
N GLN A 40 -6.81 12.16 -29.61
CA GLN A 40 -5.79 11.11 -29.52
C GLN A 40 -6.41 9.73 -29.40
N ARG A 41 -5.61 8.70 -29.74
CA ARG A 41 -5.92 7.31 -29.41
C ARG A 41 -6.32 7.15 -27.95
N VAL A 42 -5.60 7.77 -27.02
CA VAL A 42 -6.02 7.88 -25.61
C VAL A 42 -6.16 9.36 -25.31
N SER A 43 -7.39 9.85 -25.39
CA SER A 43 -7.71 11.25 -25.10
C SER A 43 -7.89 11.43 -23.58
N PRO A 44 -7.45 12.57 -23.01
CA PRO A 44 -7.52 12.80 -21.57
C PRO A 44 -8.98 12.87 -21.14
N MET A 45 -9.31 12.09 -20.12
CA MET A 45 -10.63 12.02 -19.50
C MET A 45 -10.45 12.14 -18.00
N GLU A 46 -11.25 12.99 -17.36
CA GLU A 46 -11.19 13.28 -15.92
C GLU A 46 -12.61 13.20 -15.34
N LEU A 47 -12.74 12.62 -14.16
CA LEU A 47 -13.95 12.75 -13.35
C LEU A 47 -13.76 13.91 -12.39
N SER A 48 -14.79 14.73 -12.20
CA SER A 48 -14.71 15.79 -11.20
C SER A 48 -14.46 15.20 -9.80
N PRO A 49 -13.48 15.71 -9.04
CA PRO A 49 -13.32 15.34 -7.62
C PRO A 49 -14.47 15.89 -6.74
N HIS A 50 -15.31 16.79 -7.26
CA HIS A 50 -16.43 17.40 -6.55
C HIS A 50 -17.78 16.73 -6.85
N ASP A 51 -17.94 16.21 -8.07
CA ASP A 51 -19.17 15.52 -8.50
C ASP A 51 -18.84 14.35 -9.45
N PRO A 52 -18.94 13.08 -9.00
CA PRO A 52 -18.59 11.94 -9.83
C PRO A 52 -19.51 11.71 -11.04
N SER A 53 -20.61 12.47 -11.18
CA SER A 53 -21.45 12.48 -12.38
C SER A 53 -20.92 13.38 -13.50
N VAL A 54 -19.96 14.25 -13.18
CA VAL A 54 -19.33 15.18 -14.13
C VAL A 54 -18.09 14.56 -14.75
N ILE A 55 -18.06 14.50 -16.08
CA ILE A 55 -16.95 13.97 -16.88
C ILE A 55 -16.40 15.09 -17.76
N TYR A 56 -15.09 15.28 -17.74
CA TYR A 56 -14.37 16.12 -18.69
C TYR A 56 -13.64 15.25 -19.72
N TYR A 57 -13.63 15.68 -20.98
CA TYR A 57 -12.99 14.94 -22.06
C TYR A 57 -12.33 15.87 -23.08
N GLY A 58 -11.06 15.62 -23.43
CA GLY A 58 -10.28 16.54 -24.28
C GLY A 58 -10.19 16.11 -25.75
N SER A 59 -10.61 17.00 -26.65
CA SER A 59 -10.18 17.06 -28.06
C SER A 59 -9.11 18.15 -28.22
N GLN A 60 -9.11 18.97 -29.27
CA GLN A 60 -8.53 20.32 -29.22
C GLN A 60 -9.29 21.28 -28.28
N HIS A 61 -10.52 20.90 -27.89
CA HIS A 61 -11.37 21.60 -26.94
C HIS A 61 -11.57 20.74 -25.69
N LEU A 62 -11.94 21.37 -24.58
CA LEU A 62 -12.48 20.68 -23.43
C LEU A 62 -14.00 20.50 -23.60
N HIS A 63 -14.46 19.27 -23.38
CA HIS A 63 -15.88 18.92 -23.37
C HIS A 63 -16.30 18.47 -21.97
N ARG A 64 -17.54 18.74 -21.59
CA ARG A 64 -18.13 18.35 -20.30
C ARG A 64 -19.44 17.60 -20.49
N SER A 65 -19.65 16.60 -19.66
CA SER A 65 -20.94 15.96 -19.44
C SER A 65 -21.29 15.98 -17.96
N ARG A 66 -22.60 16.03 -17.64
CA ARG A 66 -23.16 15.94 -16.29
C ARG A 66 -24.13 14.77 -16.12
N ASP A 67 -24.19 13.88 -17.12
CA ASP A 67 -25.13 12.77 -17.20
C ASP A 67 -24.45 11.48 -17.67
N MET A 68 -23.18 11.31 -17.24
CA MET A 68 -22.33 10.16 -17.59
C MET A 68 -22.09 10.02 -19.11
N GLY A 69 -22.07 11.16 -19.80
CA GLY A 69 -21.74 11.35 -21.21
C GLY A 69 -22.84 10.99 -22.20
N VAL A 70 -24.10 11.07 -21.76
CA VAL A 70 -25.28 11.07 -22.65
C VAL A 70 -25.33 12.39 -23.44
N THR A 71 -25.12 13.53 -22.77
CA THR A 71 -25.01 14.85 -23.40
C THR A 71 -23.64 15.48 -23.13
N TRP A 72 -23.18 16.27 -24.10
CA TRP A 72 -21.87 16.92 -24.08
C TRP A 72 -21.97 18.39 -24.46
N GLU A 73 -21.25 19.21 -23.72
CA GLU A 73 -21.06 20.64 -23.96
C GLU A 73 -19.58 20.90 -24.27
N THR A 74 -19.28 21.62 -25.34
CA THR A 74 -17.93 22.13 -25.60
C THR A 74 -17.73 23.43 -24.82
N MET A 75 -16.88 23.39 -23.79
CA MET A 75 -16.73 24.47 -22.80
C MET A 75 -15.48 25.33 -23.00
N SER A 76 -14.75 25.16 -24.11
CA SER A 76 -13.53 25.92 -24.38
C SER A 76 -13.39 26.29 -25.86
N PRO A 77 -12.59 27.34 -26.17
CA PRO A 77 -12.03 27.53 -27.52
C PRO A 77 -11.00 26.44 -27.83
N ASP A 78 -10.32 26.53 -28.98
CA ASP A 78 -9.19 25.65 -29.30
C ASP A 78 -8.03 26.00 -28.35
N LEU A 79 -7.63 25.05 -27.50
CA LEU A 79 -6.62 25.23 -26.45
C LEU A 79 -5.23 24.73 -26.89
N THR A 80 -4.98 24.64 -28.20
CA THR A 80 -3.77 24.06 -28.80
C THR A 80 -3.00 25.10 -29.62
N ALA A 81 -1.72 24.84 -29.94
CA ALA A 81 -0.91 25.79 -30.71
C ALA A 81 -1.29 25.79 -32.20
N PHE A 82 -1.77 24.65 -32.70
CA PHE A 82 -2.24 24.46 -34.08
C PHE A 82 -1.27 24.99 -35.17
N PRO A 83 0.02 24.62 -35.15
CA PRO A 83 0.97 25.19 -36.09
C PRO A 83 0.71 24.68 -37.52
N PRO A 84 0.70 25.55 -38.55
CA PRO A 84 0.29 25.17 -39.92
C PRO A 84 1.08 24.01 -40.53
N HIS A 85 2.36 23.88 -40.16
CA HIS A 85 3.25 22.85 -40.70
C HIS A 85 2.94 21.43 -40.19
N ALA A 86 2.12 21.29 -39.14
CA ALA A 86 1.84 20.02 -38.47
C ALA A 86 0.40 19.52 -38.65
N GLN A 87 -0.40 20.16 -39.51
CA GLN A 87 -1.83 19.83 -39.71
C GLN A 87 -2.09 18.97 -40.96
N GLY A 88 -1.08 18.25 -41.44
CA GLY A 88 -1.19 17.26 -42.51
C GLY A 88 -1.89 15.97 -42.08
N ALA A 89 -1.93 14.98 -42.96
CA ALA A 89 -2.28 13.63 -42.52
C ALA A 89 -1.09 13.02 -41.77
N SER A 90 -1.38 12.22 -40.74
CA SER A 90 -0.35 11.55 -39.94
C SER A 90 0.57 10.71 -40.84
N GLY A 91 1.88 10.77 -40.59
CA GLY A 91 2.90 10.02 -41.32
C GLY A 91 3.25 10.52 -42.73
N GLU A 92 2.60 11.57 -43.25
CA GLU A 92 3.04 12.23 -44.50
C GLU A 92 4.41 12.91 -44.34
N PRO A 93 5.30 12.87 -45.36
CA PRO A 93 5.12 12.26 -46.68
C PRO A 93 5.61 10.79 -46.77
N ILE A 94 6.06 10.18 -45.65
CA ILE A 94 6.73 8.88 -45.67
C ILE A 94 5.71 7.74 -45.85
N THR A 95 4.84 7.55 -44.86
CA THR A 95 3.81 6.51 -44.87
C THR A 95 2.59 7.07 -44.18
N ARG A 96 1.54 7.37 -44.94
CA ARG A 96 0.30 7.90 -44.38
C ARG A 96 -0.32 6.90 -43.40
N ASP A 97 -0.46 7.32 -42.15
CA ASP A 97 -1.19 6.60 -41.13
C ASP A 97 -2.68 6.95 -41.27
N VAL A 98 -3.48 5.94 -41.61
CA VAL A 98 -4.92 6.07 -41.81
C VAL A 98 -5.74 5.59 -40.61
N THR A 99 -5.10 5.19 -39.51
CA THR A 99 -5.78 4.64 -38.32
C THR A 99 -6.52 5.71 -37.52
N GLY A 100 -6.17 6.98 -37.68
CA GLY A 100 -6.71 8.10 -36.90
C GLY A 100 -6.33 8.02 -35.41
N GLU A 101 -5.16 7.44 -35.10
CA GLU A 101 -4.65 7.28 -33.73
C GLU A 101 -3.87 8.49 -33.24
N GLU A 102 -3.10 9.14 -34.12
CA GLU A 102 -2.21 10.24 -33.77
C GLU A 102 -2.56 11.50 -34.56
N PHE A 103 -3.00 12.53 -33.85
CA PHE A 103 -3.11 13.89 -34.38
C PHE A 103 -2.22 14.83 -33.59
N TYR A 104 -1.61 15.81 -34.25
CA TYR A 104 -1.00 16.94 -33.54
C TYR A 104 -2.09 17.95 -33.17
N SER A 105 -1.85 18.79 -32.16
CA SER A 105 -2.78 19.83 -31.72
C SER A 105 -4.08 19.27 -31.14
N THR A 106 -3.93 18.54 -30.03
CA THR A 106 -5.00 18.00 -29.17
C THR A 106 -4.63 18.17 -27.70
N LEU A 107 -5.61 18.35 -26.82
CA LEU A 107 -5.41 18.20 -25.38
C LEU A 107 -4.88 16.80 -25.05
N TYR A 108 -3.95 16.75 -24.11
CA TYR A 108 -3.28 15.52 -23.66
C TYR A 108 -3.35 15.32 -22.15
N ALA A 109 -3.55 16.40 -21.38
CA ALA A 109 -3.78 16.36 -19.95
C ALA A 109 -4.90 17.33 -19.56
N VAL A 110 -5.76 16.91 -18.62
CA VAL A 110 -6.86 17.69 -18.04
C VAL A 110 -6.94 17.37 -16.55
N ARG A 111 -7.01 18.39 -15.69
CA ARG A 111 -7.21 18.22 -14.24
C ARG A 111 -8.14 19.29 -13.70
N GLU A 112 -9.18 18.90 -12.98
CA GLU A 112 -9.94 19.82 -12.14
C GLU A 112 -9.28 19.94 -10.76
N SER A 113 -9.25 21.15 -10.21
CA SER A 113 -8.67 21.39 -8.89
C SER A 113 -9.47 20.68 -7.80
N PRO A 114 -8.83 19.95 -6.87
CA PRO A 114 -9.53 19.40 -5.70
C PRO A 114 -9.98 20.48 -4.71
N HIS A 115 -9.50 21.73 -4.86
CA HIS A 115 -9.80 22.83 -3.93
C HIS A 115 -11.05 23.63 -4.29
N GLN A 116 -11.44 23.61 -5.56
CA GLN A 116 -12.55 24.41 -6.07
C GLN A 116 -13.07 23.83 -7.40
N ALA A 117 -14.37 23.54 -7.45
CA ALA A 117 -15.04 23.12 -8.68
C ALA A 117 -14.96 24.24 -9.74
N GLY A 118 -14.84 23.85 -11.00
CA GLY A 118 -14.75 24.78 -12.14
C GLY A 118 -13.38 25.44 -12.32
N VAL A 119 -12.38 25.14 -11.47
CA VAL A 119 -10.98 25.51 -11.72
C VAL A 119 -10.31 24.35 -12.43
N ILE A 120 -10.06 24.48 -13.74
CA ILE A 120 -9.61 23.37 -14.61
C ILE A 120 -8.34 23.78 -15.35
N TRP A 121 -7.37 22.87 -15.32
CA TRP A 121 -6.06 22.98 -15.93
C TRP A 121 -5.98 22.03 -17.12
N THR A 122 -5.44 22.52 -18.23
CA THR A 122 -5.26 21.70 -19.44
C THR A 122 -3.86 21.86 -20.02
N GLY A 123 -3.42 20.83 -20.74
CA GLY A 123 -2.16 20.82 -21.45
C GLY A 123 -2.30 20.09 -22.77
N ALA A 124 -1.75 20.67 -23.84
CA ALA A 124 -1.83 20.12 -25.18
C ALA A 124 -0.60 19.28 -25.56
N ASN A 125 -0.75 18.43 -26.58
CA ASN A 125 0.35 17.62 -27.09
C ASN A 125 1.36 18.40 -27.96
N ASP A 126 1.06 19.68 -28.22
CA ASP A 126 1.85 20.61 -29.01
C ASP A 126 2.32 21.84 -28.22
N GLY A 127 2.24 21.81 -26.90
CA GLY A 127 2.91 22.76 -26.01
C GLY A 127 2.00 23.52 -25.04
N PRO A 128 0.90 24.17 -25.48
CA PRO A 128 0.21 25.15 -24.65
C PRO A 128 -0.38 24.63 -23.34
N PHE A 129 -0.32 25.49 -22.32
CA PHE A 129 -0.93 25.29 -21.01
C PHE A 129 -2.07 26.29 -20.86
N HIS A 130 -3.25 25.83 -20.46
CA HIS A 130 -4.39 26.72 -20.24
C HIS A 130 -5.07 26.45 -18.91
N ILE A 131 -5.73 27.47 -18.38
CA ILE A 131 -6.56 27.39 -17.18
C ILE A 131 -7.88 28.13 -17.38
N THR A 132 -8.96 27.59 -16.81
CA THR A 132 -10.18 28.33 -16.47
C THR A 132 -10.35 28.32 -14.95
N GLN A 133 -10.88 29.41 -14.39
CA GLN A 133 -11.20 29.52 -12.97
C GLN A 133 -12.69 29.78 -12.72
N ASP A 134 -13.47 29.80 -13.79
CA ASP A 134 -14.88 30.19 -13.86
C ASP A 134 -15.69 29.16 -14.66
N ASP A 135 -15.37 27.87 -14.48
CA ASP A 135 -16.12 26.73 -15.04
C ASP A 135 -16.27 26.76 -16.57
N GLY A 136 -15.26 27.31 -17.25
CA GLY A 136 -15.17 27.38 -18.72
C GLY A 136 -15.66 28.69 -19.35
N ASP A 137 -16.16 29.64 -18.56
CA ASP A 137 -16.61 30.95 -19.07
C ASP A 137 -15.46 31.74 -19.71
N SER A 138 -14.26 31.66 -19.12
CA SER A 138 -13.04 32.24 -19.69
C SER A 138 -11.83 31.32 -19.56
N TRP A 139 -10.89 31.47 -20.50
CA TRP A 139 -9.66 30.66 -20.59
C TRP A 139 -8.44 31.56 -20.74
N GLN A 140 -7.38 31.23 -20.00
CA GLN A 140 -6.11 31.95 -20.01
C GLN A 140 -5.00 31.03 -20.48
N ASP A 141 -4.18 31.49 -21.42
CA ASP A 141 -2.91 30.85 -21.77
C ASP A 141 -1.88 31.18 -20.69
N ILE A 142 -1.39 30.13 -20.05
CA ILE A 142 -0.44 30.19 -18.93
C ILE A 142 0.85 29.44 -19.29
N THR A 143 1.18 29.34 -20.57
CA THR A 143 2.38 28.62 -21.04
C THR A 143 3.66 29.30 -20.52
N PRO A 144 4.60 28.58 -19.89
CA PRO A 144 5.87 29.14 -19.45
C PRO A 144 6.65 29.74 -20.63
N PRO A 145 7.19 30.97 -20.52
CA PRO A 145 7.84 31.64 -21.63
C PRO A 145 9.17 31.00 -22.05
N ASP A 146 9.79 30.21 -21.18
CA ASP A 146 11.04 29.49 -21.46
C ASP A 146 10.83 28.08 -22.02
N LEU A 147 9.58 27.60 -22.13
CA LEU A 147 9.26 26.35 -22.81
C LEU A 147 9.40 26.55 -24.32
N PRO A 148 10.29 25.81 -25.02
CA PRO A 148 10.38 25.93 -26.48
C PRO A 148 9.10 25.43 -27.15
N GLU A 149 8.79 25.93 -28.34
CA GLU A 149 7.60 25.55 -29.12
C GLU A 149 7.48 24.02 -29.26
N GLY A 150 6.25 23.51 -29.17
CA GLY A 150 5.95 22.09 -29.22
C GLY A 150 6.15 21.36 -27.89
N GLY A 151 6.13 20.04 -27.97
CA GLY A 151 6.30 19.17 -26.81
C GLY A 151 4.96 18.78 -26.21
N ARG A 152 4.88 17.53 -25.77
CA ARG A 152 3.65 16.99 -25.22
C ARG A 152 3.56 17.31 -23.74
N VAL A 153 2.53 18.03 -23.30
CA VAL A 153 2.19 18.07 -21.87
C VAL A 153 1.70 16.69 -21.47
N ALA A 154 2.64 15.87 -21.00
CA ALA A 154 2.39 14.47 -20.68
C ALA A 154 1.61 14.33 -19.37
N TRP A 155 1.75 15.31 -18.47
CA TRP A 155 1.12 15.23 -17.17
C TRP A 155 0.86 16.60 -16.52
N ILE A 156 -0.27 16.69 -15.78
CA ILE A 156 -0.60 17.80 -14.87
C ILE A 156 -0.94 17.22 -13.48
N ASP A 157 -0.34 17.77 -12.44
CA ASP A 157 -0.65 17.47 -11.04
C ASP A 157 -1.04 18.75 -10.32
N VAL A 158 -2.31 18.87 -9.91
CA VAL A 158 -2.76 20.00 -9.10
C VAL A 158 -2.43 19.68 -7.66
N SER A 159 -1.79 20.62 -6.95
CA SER A 159 -1.39 20.39 -5.56
C SER A 159 -2.59 20.01 -4.70
N PRO A 160 -2.55 18.91 -3.92
CA PRO A 160 -3.59 18.59 -2.96
C PRO A 160 -3.55 19.50 -1.72
N HIS A 161 -2.46 20.28 -1.54
CA HIS A 161 -2.23 21.12 -0.36
C HIS A 161 -2.49 22.60 -0.63
N ARG A 162 -2.11 23.07 -1.81
CA ARG A 162 -2.04 24.51 -2.13
C ARG A 162 -2.98 24.90 -3.27
N ARG A 163 -3.86 25.86 -2.98
CA ARG A 163 -4.70 26.51 -4.00
C ARG A 163 -3.83 27.28 -4.99
N GLY A 164 -4.12 27.13 -6.28
CA GLY A 164 -3.36 27.81 -7.34
C GLY A 164 -2.02 27.17 -7.71
N SER A 165 -1.58 26.15 -6.96
CA SER A 165 -0.35 25.41 -7.28
C SER A 165 -0.62 24.23 -8.20
N ALA A 166 0.21 24.08 -9.23
CA ALA A 166 0.19 22.94 -10.13
C ALA A 166 1.59 22.63 -10.67
N TYR A 167 1.78 21.37 -11.05
CA TYR A 167 2.99 20.86 -11.68
C TYR A 167 2.68 20.33 -13.08
N TYR A 168 3.57 20.60 -14.01
CA TYR A 168 3.47 20.16 -15.40
C TYR A 168 4.72 19.37 -15.78
N ALA A 169 4.55 18.19 -16.38
CA ALA A 169 5.66 17.47 -17.01
C ALA A 169 5.50 17.53 -18.53
N VAL A 170 6.53 18.03 -19.22
CA VAL A 170 6.54 18.16 -20.68
C VAL A 170 7.54 17.19 -21.29
N TYR A 171 7.04 16.39 -22.23
CA TYR A 171 7.80 15.36 -22.91
C TYR A 171 8.15 15.80 -24.33
N ARG A 172 9.45 16.07 -24.56
CA ARG A 172 9.98 16.63 -25.82
C ARG A 172 10.91 15.68 -26.58
N TYR A 173 11.11 14.46 -26.07
CA TYR A 173 11.99 13.43 -26.67
C TYR A 173 11.69 13.15 -28.14
N LEU A 174 10.40 13.12 -28.54
CA LEU A 174 10.00 12.87 -29.93
C LEU A 174 10.35 14.02 -30.90
N LEU A 175 10.77 15.17 -30.37
CA LEU A 175 11.28 16.31 -31.13
C LEU A 175 12.82 16.33 -31.19
N GLY A 176 13.49 15.28 -30.66
CA GLY A 176 14.95 15.22 -30.55
C GLY A 176 15.53 16.07 -29.40
N ASP A 177 14.67 16.56 -28.49
CA ASP A 177 15.07 17.30 -27.29
C ASP A 177 15.00 16.36 -26.07
N TYR A 178 16.17 16.04 -25.53
CA TYR A 178 16.32 15.09 -24.43
C TYR A 178 16.28 15.75 -23.05
N ALA A 179 16.10 17.07 -22.97
CA ALA A 179 16.12 17.75 -21.68
C ALA A 179 14.89 17.41 -20.81
N PRO A 180 15.06 17.38 -19.47
CA PRO A 180 13.94 17.26 -18.54
C PRO A 180 13.17 18.57 -18.42
N TYR A 181 11.83 18.49 -18.40
CA TYR A 181 10.94 19.63 -18.24
C TYR A 181 9.84 19.30 -17.23
N ILE A 182 10.07 19.69 -15.99
CA ILE A 182 9.03 19.82 -14.97
C ILE A 182 8.91 21.29 -14.59
N TYR A 183 7.71 21.82 -14.64
CA TYR A 183 7.39 23.19 -14.23
C TYR A 183 6.46 23.18 -13.02
N ARG A 184 6.60 24.17 -12.15
CA ARG A 184 5.69 24.46 -11.04
C ARG A 184 5.20 25.89 -11.13
N THR A 185 3.92 26.09 -10.89
CA THR A 185 3.32 27.39 -10.56
C THR A 185 2.73 27.31 -9.16
N ASP A 186 2.65 28.46 -8.48
CA ASP A 186 2.00 28.61 -7.18
C ASP A 186 0.93 29.72 -7.20
N ASP A 187 0.59 30.24 -8.38
CA ASP A 187 -0.24 31.44 -8.57
C ASP A 187 -1.16 31.35 -9.79
N TYR A 188 -1.73 30.17 -10.04
CA TYR A 188 -2.66 29.92 -11.13
C TYR A 188 -2.03 30.06 -12.53
N GLY A 189 -0.72 29.82 -12.64
CA GLY A 189 0.03 29.87 -13.91
C GLY A 189 0.54 31.26 -14.30
N GLN A 190 0.44 32.26 -13.41
CA GLN A 190 0.98 33.61 -13.68
C GLN A 190 2.50 33.61 -13.68
N THR A 191 3.13 32.82 -12.82
CA THR A 191 4.58 32.60 -12.78
C THR A 191 4.93 31.13 -12.72
N TRP A 192 6.11 30.80 -13.25
CA TRP A 192 6.60 29.44 -13.39
C TRP A 192 8.05 29.30 -12.90
N SER A 193 8.31 28.17 -12.25
CA SER A 193 9.65 27.70 -11.88
C SER A 193 9.91 26.36 -12.56
N ARG A 194 11.00 26.28 -13.35
CA ARG A 194 11.48 25.00 -13.88
C ARG A 194 12.20 24.23 -12.78
N LEU A 195 11.68 23.05 -12.44
CA LEU A 195 12.19 22.18 -11.37
C LEU A 195 13.28 21.20 -11.83
N THR A 196 13.66 21.25 -13.11
CA THR A 196 14.61 20.34 -13.73
C THR A 196 15.66 21.11 -14.52
N THR A 197 16.61 21.68 -13.80
CA THR A 197 17.71 22.50 -14.36
C THR A 197 18.82 21.66 -14.98
N GLY A 198 18.86 20.35 -14.70
CA GLY A 198 19.87 19.41 -15.19
C GLY A 198 21.07 19.23 -14.24
N ASP A 199 21.19 20.11 -13.23
CA ASP A 199 22.24 20.10 -12.20
C ASP A 199 21.69 19.92 -10.77
N ASN A 200 20.36 19.94 -10.59
CA ASN A 200 19.70 19.76 -9.30
C ASN A 200 19.32 18.30 -8.98
N GLY A 201 19.96 17.34 -9.63
CA GLY A 201 19.84 15.89 -9.35
C GLY A 201 19.23 15.06 -10.46
N ILE A 202 18.26 15.60 -11.22
CA ILE A 202 17.82 14.96 -12.48
C ILE A 202 18.78 15.39 -13.60
N PRO A 203 19.42 14.46 -14.33
CA PRO A 203 20.38 14.81 -15.37
C PRO A 203 19.76 15.59 -16.55
N ALA A 204 20.57 16.44 -17.19
CA ALA A 204 20.15 17.31 -18.28
C ALA A 204 19.68 16.60 -19.56
N ASP A 205 19.92 15.29 -19.68
CA ASP A 205 19.56 14.44 -20.82
C ASP A 205 18.57 13.32 -20.44
N TRP A 206 17.82 13.50 -19.35
CA TRP A 206 16.84 12.54 -18.83
C TRP A 206 15.41 13.08 -18.97
N PRO A 207 14.74 12.86 -20.11
CA PRO A 207 13.40 13.41 -20.34
C PRO A 207 12.41 12.97 -19.27
N THR A 208 11.63 13.92 -18.78
CA THR A 208 10.61 13.69 -17.75
C THR A 208 9.27 13.36 -18.40
N ARG A 209 8.53 12.43 -17.77
CA ARG A 209 7.22 11.96 -18.23
C ARG A 209 6.10 12.32 -17.26
N VAL A 210 6.36 12.24 -15.97
CA VAL A 210 5.36 12.42 -14.92
C VAL A 210 5.97 13.05 -13.67
N VAL A 211 5.17 13.86 -12.98
CA VAL A 211 5.46 14.40 -11.66
C VAL A 211 4.22 14.25 -10.78
N ARG A 212 4.41 13.92 -9.50
CA ARG A 212 3.37 13.80 -8.47
C ARG A 212 3.81 14.50 -7.19
N GLU A 213 2.94 15.31 -6.60
CA GLU A 213 3.04 15.73 -5.21
C GLU A 213 2.36 14.71 -4.31
N ASP A 214 3.02 14.38 -3.21
CA ASP A 214 2.49 13.47 -2.21
C ASP A 214 1.28 14.09 -1.49
N PRO A 215 0.12 13.42 -1.40
CA PRO A 215 -1.09 13.96 -0.79
C PRO A 215 -1.04 14.01 0.74
N ASP A 216 -0.11 13.31 1.39
CA ASP A 216 0.06 13.26 2.83
C ASP A 216 1.22 14.15 3.31
N ARG A 217 2.11 14.59 2.42
CA ARG A 217 3.21 15.50 2.72
C ARG A 217 3.44 16.56 1.65
N GLU A 218 3.13 17.81 1.98
CA GLU A 218 3.41 18.97 1.14
C GLU A 218 4.89 19.06 0.75
N GLY A 219 5.15 19.33 -0.52
CA GLY A 219 6.51 19.50 -1.05
C GLY A 219 7.33 18.20 -1.19
N LEU A 220 6.79 17.04 -0.83
CA LEU A 220 7.37 15.75 -1.21
C LEU A 220 6.91 15.41 -2.63
N LEU A 221 7.84 15.32 -3.57
CA LEU A 221 7.54 15.07 -4.98
C LEU A 221 8.19 13.78 -5.48
N TYR A 222 7.53 13.13 -6.43
CA TYR A 222 8.04 12.01 -7.20
C TYR A 222 8.07 12.37 -8.68
N ALA A 223 9.19 12.11 -9.37
CA ALA A 223 9.34 12.37 -10.79
C ALA A 223 9.73 11.10 -11.54
N GLY A 224 8.97 10.76 -12.56
CA GLY A 224 9.24 9.67 -13.49
C GLY A 224 9.89 10.20 -14.76
N THR A 225 10.99 9.58 -15.17
CA THR A 225 11.75 9.91 -16.39
C THR A 225 11.75 8.73 -17.37
N GLU A 226 12.38 8.91 -18.52
CA GLU A 226 12.71 7.82 -19.43
C GLU A 226 13.60 6.73 -18.82
N PHE A 227 14.35 7.09 -17.79
CA PHE A 227 15.44 6.24 -17.28
C PHE A 227 15.29 5.91 -15.79
N GLY A 228 14.15 6.24 -15.20
CA GLY A 228 13.77 5.82 -13.86
C GLY A 228 13.15 6.93 -12.99
N LEU A 229 13.16 6.71 -11.68
CA LEU A 229 12.38 7.43 -10.67
C LEU A 229 13.27 8.33 -9.81
N PHE A 230 12.77 9.51 -9.48
CA PHE A 230 13.41 10.47 -8.58
C PHE A 230 12.45 10.93 -7.50
N ILE A 231 13.00 11.36 -6.36
CA ILE A 231 12.28 11.92 -5.22
C ILE A 231 12.85 13.29 -4.85
N SER A 232 11.99 14.22 -4.43
CA SER A 232 12.38 15.52 -3.88
C SER A 232 11.68 15.76 -2.57
N PHE A 233 12.43 16.17 -1.54
CA PHE A 233 11.88 16.50 -0.21
C PHE A 233 11.67 18.00 0.01
N ASN A 234 11.96 18.83 -1.01
CA ASN A 234 11.97 20.28 -0.92
C ASN A 234 11.28 20.92 -2.13
N ASN A 235 10.14 20.36 -2.52
CA ASN A 235 9.25 20.90 -3.53
C ASN A 235 9.91 21.09 -4.91
N GLY A 236 10.76 20.13 -5.29
CA GLY A 236 11.47 20.11 -6.57
C GLY A 236 12.74 20.95 -6.62
N GLY A 237 13.17 21.53 -5.49
CA GLY A 237 14.43 22.27 -5.42
C GLY A 237 15.64 21.39 -5.71
N ASN A 238 15.69 20.19 -5.11
CA ASN A 238 16.69 19.16 -5.35
C ASN A 238 16.02 17.80 -5.50
N TRP A 239 16.56 16.97 -6.39
CA TRP A 239 16.10 15.61 -6.68
C TRP A 239 17.16 14.59 -6.31
N GLN A 240 16.71 13.40 -5.92
CA GLN A 240 17.56 12.25 -5.62
C GLN A 240 17.08 11.04 -6.42
N PRO A 241 17.98 10.21 -6.98
CA PRO A 241 17.61 8.95 -7.59
C PRO A 241 16.85 8.07 -6.59
N PHE A 242 15.70 7.53 -6.99
CA PHE A 242 14.82 6.74 -6.13
C PHE A 242 14.45 5.41 -6.79
N HIS A 243 15.47 4.62 -7.11
CA HIS A 243 15.30 3.41 -7.93
C HIS A 243 15.11 2.12 -7.11
N LEU A 244 15.63 2.03 -5.88
CA LEU A 244 15.63 0.79 -5.08
C LEU A 244 16.04 -0.43 -5.93
N ASN A 245 15.13 -1.38 -6.19
CA ASN A 245 15.32 -2.55 -7.06
C ASN A 245 14.66 -2.42 -8.45
N ILE A 246 14.12 -1.25 -8.78
CA ILE A 246 13.61 -0.92 -10.11
C ILE A 246 14.81 -0.68 -11.04
N GLY A 247 14.74 -1.24 -12.25
CA GLY A 247 15.79 -1.04 -13.25
C GLY A 247 15.73 0.35 -13.91
N ASN A 248 16.66 0.61 -14.83
CA ASN A 248 16.58 1.76 -15.71
C ASN A 248 15.46 1.52 -16.75
N ILE A 249 14.30 2.12 -16.54
CA ILE A 249 13.10 1.97 -17.37
C ILE A 249 12.26 3.24 -17.41
N PRO A 250 11.48 3.45 -18.49
CA PRO A 250 10.54 4.56 -18.55
C PRO A 250 9.44 4.43 -17.51
N ILE A 251 9.24 5.52 -16.76
CA ILE A 251 8.15 5.67 -15.79
C ILE A 251 7.06 6.51 -16.44
N ASN A 252 5.91 5.88 -16.75
CA ASN A 252 4.82 6.54 -17.48
C ASN A 252 3.82 7.21 -16.55
N ASP A 253 3.59 6.66 -15.37
CA ASP A 253 2.68 7.23 -14.39
C ASP A 253 3.08 6.83 -12.96
N ILE A 254 2.67 7.67 -12.01
CA ILE A 254 2.88 7.51 -10.58
C ILE A 254 1.56 7.86 -9.90
N GLN A 255 1.17 7.08 -8.90
CA GLN A 255 0.04 7.38 -8.02
C GLN A 255 0.41 7.07 -6.57
N VAL A 256 0.11 8.01 -5.66
CA VAL A 256 0.15 7.75 -4.23
C VAL A 256 -1.26 7.36 -3.78
N LYS A 257 -1.40 6.21 -3.13
CA LYS A 257 -2.67 5.76 -2.58
C LYS A 257 -2.45 5.06 -1.25
N ASN A 258 -3.13 5.50 -0.20
CA ASN A 258 -3.03 4.91 1.14
C ASN A 258 -1.58 4.84 1.64
N LYS A 259 -0.76 5.85 1.33
CA LYS A 259 0.69 5.88 1.60
C LYS A 259 1.48 4.78 0.89
N ASP A 260 0.97 4.21 -0.20
CA ASP A 260 1.72 3.32 -1.10
C ASP A 260 2.02 4.07 -2.40
N LEU A 261 3.22 3.89 -2.95
CA LEU A 261 3.61 4.49 -4.23
C LEU A 261 3.46 3.47 -5.35
N VAL A 262 2.44 3.66 -6.18
CA VAL A 262 2.16 2.82 -7.35
C VAL A 262 2.83 3.44 -8.57
N ILE A 263 3.60 2.65 -9.31
CA ILE A 263 4.43 3.11 -10.42
C ILE A 263 4.11 2.27 -11.66
N ALA A 264 3.65 2.93 -12.72
CA ALA A 264 3.44 2.31 -14.02
C ALA A 264 4.69 2.48 -14.90
N THR A 265 5.21 1.36 -15.41
CA THR A 265 6.44 1.35 -16.21
C THR A 265 6.17 0.96 -17.66
N GLN A 266 7.07 1.33 -18.56
CA GLN A 266 7.07 0.77 -19.91
C GLN A 266 7.89 -0.53 -19.95
N GLY A 267 7.20 -1.66 -20.02
CA GLY A 267 7.82 -2.96 -20.30
C GLY A 267 8.26 -3.79 -19.08
N ARG A 268 8.03 -3.34 -17.84
CA ARG A 268 8.37 -4.11 -16.62
C ARG A 268 7.31 -4.05 -15.52
N ALA A 269 6.05 -4.30 -15.88
CA ALA A 269 4.91 -4.39 -14.96
C ALA A 269 4.61 -3.09 -14.18
N ILE A 270 3.69 -3.19 -13.22
CA ILE A 270 3.39 -2.15 -12.23
C ILE A 270 4.18 -2.50 -10.97
N TRP A 271 4.79 -1.50 -10.35
CA TRP A 271 5.51 -1.62 -9.08
C TRP A 271 4.73 -0.92 -7.99
N ILE A 272 4.84 -1.45 -6.77
CA ILE A 272 4.31 -0.81 -5.56
C ILE A 272 5.46 -0.77 -4.56
N LEU A 273 5.84 0.44 -4.15
CA LEU A 273 6.59 0.60 -2.91
C LEU A 273 5.57 0.72 -1.79
N ASP A 274 5.46 -0.34 -1.00
CA ASP A 274 4.59 -0.36 0.15
C ASP A 274 5.09 0.64 1.18
N ASN A 275 4.17 1.40 1.78
CA ASN A 275 4.37 2.27 2.93
C ASN A 275 5.48 3.35 2.80
N LEU A 276 5.03 4.57 2.49
CA LEU A 276 5.79 5.81 2.46
C LEU A 276 5.91 6.51 3.83
N SER A 277 5.32 5.97 4.90
CA SER A 277 5.20 6.69 6.19
C SER A 277 6.55 7.13 6.76
N ALA A 278 7.61 6.34 6.57
CA ALA A 278 8.96 6.74 6.98
C ALA A 278 9.46 7.93 6.16
N LEU A 279 9.23 7.94 4.84
CA LEU A 279 9.60 9.06 3.97
C LEU A 279 8.81 10.33 4.31
N HIS A 280 7.55 10.23 4.75
CA HIS A 280 6.78 11.38 5.23
C HIS A 280 7.38 12.04 6.47
N GLN A 281 8.16 11.30 7.26
CA GLN A 281 8.75 11.79 8.51
C GLN A 281 10.17 12.36 8.34
N ILE A 282 10.83 12.16 7.19
CA ILE A 282 12.19 12.67 6.96
C ILE A 282 12.18 14.18 6.82
N THR A 283 12.62 14.91 7.84
CA THR A 283 12.79 16.37 7.80
C THR A 283 14.28 16.73 7.81
N ALA A 284 14.61 18.02 7.76
CA ALA A 284 16.00 18.47 7.91
C ALA A 284 16.56 18.15 9.31
N GLU A 285 15.68 18.04 10.31
CA GLU A 285 16.00 17.70 11.69
C GLU A 285 16.19 16.18 11.90
N VAL A 286 15.60 15.34 11.04
CA VAL A 286 15.88 13.89 11.05
C VAL A 286 17.26 13.66 10.44
N THR A 287 18.28 13.72 11.29
CA THR A 287 19.66 13.50 10.85
C THR A 287 19.87 12.01 10.60
N VAL A 288 20.18 11.65 9.35
CA VAL A 288 20.69 10.32 8.97
C VAL A 288 22.08 10.00 9.55
N ALA A 289 22.54 10.77 10.54
CA ALA A 289 23.77 10.53 11.29
C ALA A 289 23.56 9.61 12.50
N GLU A 290 22.32 9.46 12.97
CA GLU A 290 21.96 8.66 14.14
C GLU A 290 20.92 7.59 13.77
N SER A 291 20.81 6.55 14.60
CA SER A 291 19.72 5.59 14.44
C SER A 291 18.38 6.26 14.70
N HIS A 292 17.34 5.88 13.97
CA HIS A 292 16.03 6.51 14.10
C HIS A 292 14.90 5.49 13.96
N LEU A 293 13.95 5.51 14.89
CA LEU A 293 12.70 4.76 14.81
C LEU A 293 11.58 5.68 14.33
N PHE A 294 11.04 5.38 13.15
CA PHE A 294 9.91 6.11 12.59
C PHE A 294 8.60 5.68 13.25
N ALA A 295 7.64 6.59 13.33
CA ALA A 295 6.27 6.24 13.70
C ALA A 295 5.75 5.17 12.71
N PRO A 296 5.35 3.98 13.20
CA PRO A 296 4.93 2.88 12.33
C PRO A 296 3.65 3.20 11.56
N ARG A 297 3.46 2.53 10.43
CA ARG A 297 2.13 2.47 9.80
C ARG A 297 1.27 1.49 10.59
N ASP A 298 0.07 1.94 10.94
CA ASP A 298 -0.97 1.08 11.51
C ASP A 298 -1.21 -0.16 10.63
N GLY A 299 -1.64 -1.24 11.26
CA GLY A 299 -1.96 -2.49 10.57
C GLY A 299 -3.19 -3.16 11.15
N TYR A 300 -3.53 -4.32 10.63
CA TYR A 300 -4.75 -5.04 10.95
C TYR A 300 -4.45 -6.38 11.61
N ARG A 301 -5.27 -6.74 12.60
CA ARG A 301 -5.46 -8.15 12.96
C ARG A 301 -6.29 -8.80 11.84
N THR A 302 -5.67 -9.66 11.04
CA THR A 302 -6.31 -10.20 9.84
C THR A 302 -5.87 -11.63 9.53
N SER A 303 -6.74 -12.36 8.81
CA SER A 303 -6.40 -13.65 8.20
C SER A 303 -5.76 -13.51 6.81
N THR A 304 -5.75 -12.30 6.23
CA THR A 304 -4.86 -11.99 5.11
C THR A 304 -3.42 -12.05 5.60
N ALA A 305 -2.47 -12.35 4.71
CA ALA A 305 -1.08 -12.49 5.11
C ALA A 305 -0.55 -11.21 5.77
N ALA A 306 0.02 -11.35 6.99
CA ALA A 306 0.43 -10.21 7.80
C ALA A 306 1.49 -9.32 7.12
N HIS A 307 2.36 -9.88 6.27
CA HIS A 307 3.33 -9.08 5.50
C HIS A 307 2.67 -8.03 4.57
N LEU A 308 1.37 -8.16 4.27
CA LEU A 308 0.63 -7.20 3.45
C LEU A 308 -0.12 -6.15 4.29
N LEU A 309 -0.69 -6.54 5.42
CA LEU A 309 -1.63 -5.70 6.18
C LEU A 309 -1.26 -5.49 7.65
N GLY A 310 -0.17 -6.08 8.12
CA GLY A 310 0.34 -5.90 9.48
C GLY A 310 1.02 -4.54 9.66
N PRO A 311 1.24 -4.10 10.92
CA PRO A 311 1.92 -2.84 11.20
C PRO A 311 3.32 -2.84 10.61
N ASN A 312 3.68 -1.77 9.88
CA ASN A 312 5.01 -1.63 9.28
C ASN A 312 5.88 -0.76 10.19
N ILE A 313 6.92 -1.37 10.73
CA ILE A 313 7.87 -0.74 11.65
C ILE A 313 9.15 -0.48 10.87
N ASP A 314 9.41 0.80 10.61
CA ASP A 314 10.58 1.25 9.88
C ASP A 314 11.60 1.87 10.84
N TYR A 315 12.88 1.56 10.61
CA TYR A 315 13.98 2.20 11.33
C TYR A 315 15.20 2.40 10.42
N TYR A 316 15.96 3.45 10.71
CA TYR A 316 17.18 3.80 10.00
C TYR A 316 18.40 3.51 10.88
N LEU A 317 19.45 2.93 10.29
CA LEU A 317 20.76 2.77 10.90
C LEU A 317 21.82 3.49 10.05
N PRO A 318 22.60 4.44 10.60
CA PRO A 318 23.60 5.19 9.83
C PRO A 318 24.75 4.30 9.34
N THR A 319 25.12 3.32 10.15
CA THR A 319 26.15 2.32 9.83
C THR A 319 25.65 0.93 10.19
N PRO A 320 26.21 -0.13 9.58
CA PRO A 320 25.90 -1.48 9.99
C PRO A 320 26.26 -1.67 11.46
N THR A 321 25.39 -2.28 12.25
CA THR A 321 25.61 -2.48 13.68
C THR A 321 26.12 -3.90 13.95
N SER A 322 27.20 -4.04 14.72
CA SER A 322 27.73 -5.34 15.16
C SER A 322 27.06 -5.87 16.44
N GLY A 323 26.48 -4.97 17.25
CA GLY A 323 25.64 -5.31 18.39
C GLY A 323 24.23 -5.76 17.98
N ALA A 324 23.51 -6.35 18.94
CA ALA A 324 22.11 -6.72 18.72
C ALA A 324 21.24 -5.46 18.56
N VAL A 325 20.32 -5.51 17.61
CA VAL A 325 19.22 -4.55 17.44
C VAL A 325 17.96 -5.26 17.89
N THR A 326 17.16 -4.61 18.74
CA THR A 326 15.90 -5.17 19.22
C THR A 326 14.72 -4.27 18.92
N LEU A 327 13.58 -4.89 18.60
CA LEU A 327 12.28 -4.26 18.53
C LEU A 327 11.36 -4.96 19.54
N ASP A 328 11.05 -4.28 20.64
CA ASP A 328 10.08 -4.74 21.62
C ASP A 328 8.70 -4.17 21.27
N ILE A 329 7.73 -5.05 21.07
CA ILE A 329 6.32 -4.67 20.96
C ILE A 329 5.73 -4.66 22.36
N LEU A 330 5.14 -3.53 22.75
CA LEU A 330 4.56 -3.32 24.06
C LEU A 330 3.07 -3.00 23.94
N ASP A 331 2.32 -3.36 24.97
CA ASP A 331 0.94 -2.90 25.12
C ASP A 331 0.88 -1.40 25.51
N GLN A 332 -0.33 -0.87 25.63
CA GLN A 332 -0.55 0.51 26.03
C GLN A 332 0.01 0.83 27.44
N ALA A 333 0.08 -0.15 28.34
CA ALA A 333 0.63 0.00 29.69
C ALA A 333 2.16 -0.16 29.74
N GLY A 334 2.81 -0.50 28.64
CA GLY A 334 4.26 -0.73 28.54
C GLY A 334 4.69 -2.17 28.85
N GLY A 335 3.74 -3.09 29.01
CA GLY A 335 4.01 -4.53 29.16
C GLY A 335 4.48 -5.14 27.84
N THR A 336 5.48 -6.01 27.88
CA THR A 336 6.01 -6.66 26.67
C THR A 336 5.00 -7.66 26.11
N VAL A 337 4.59 -7.43 24.86
CA VAL A 337 3.74 -8.33 24.07
C VAL A 337 4.60 -9.30 23.27
N ASN A 338 5.65 -8.81 22.62
CA ASN A 338 6.62 -9.62 21.89
C ASN A 338 7.97 -8.90 21.78
N SER A 339 9.04 -9.62 21.47
CA SER A 339 10.36 -9.04 21.27
C SER A 339 11.09 -9.75 20.14
N TYR A 340 11.68 -8.95 19.24
CA TYR A 340 12.42 -9.44 18.09
C TYR A 340 13.86 -8.90 18.16
N SER A 341 14.83 -9.77 17.89
CA SER A 341 16.25 -9.43 17.97
C SER A 341 17.00 -9.89 16.73
N SER A 342 17.90 -9.05 16.22
CA SER A 342 18.78 -9.42 15.11
C SER A 342 19.80 -10.52 15.47
N ALA A 343 20.02 -10.79 16.75
CA ALA A 343 20.89 -11.86 17.24
C ALA A 343 20.19 -13.24 17.30
N GLN A 344 18.86 -13.26 17.16
CA GLN A 344 18.08 -14.50 17.18
C GLN A 344 17.55 -14.80 15.77
N PRO A 345 17.58 -16.07 15.32
CA PRO A 345 16.93 -16.43 14.07
C PRO A 345 15.43 -16.10 14.15
N PRO A 346 14.80 -15.66 13.04
CA PRO A 346 13.37 -15.41 13.01
C PRO A 346 12.64 -16.66 13.51
N ARG A 347 11.78 -16.52 14.53
CA ARG A 347 10.98 -17.64 15.03
C ARG A 347 10.08 -18.09 13.88
N GLY A 348 10.35 -19.27 13.32
CA GLY A 348 9.59 -19.80 12.20
C GLY A 348 8.12 -19.88 12.57
N GLY A 349 7.26 -19.22 11.79
CA GLY A 349 5.82 -19.38 11.91
C GLY A 349 5.50 -20.87 11.86
N GLY A 350 4.92 -21.39 12.94
CA GLY A 350 4.61 -22.82 13.05
C GLY A 350 3.91 -23.30 11.77
N ARG A 351 4.29 -24.49 11.30
CA ARG A 351 3.56 -25.18 10.22
C ARG A 351 2.13 -25.40 10.70
N GLY A 352 1.24 -24.46 10.39
CA GLY A 352 -0.18 -24.64 10.58
C GLY A 352 -0.58 -25.89 9.80
N GLY A 353 -0.93 -26.95 10.52
CA GLY A 353 -1.44 -28.22 9.99
C GLY A 353 -2.83 -28.08 9.37
N GLY A 354 -3.02 -27.10 8.49
CA GLY A 354 -4.20 -26.91 7.67
C GLY A 354 -3.97 -27.56 6.30
N PHE A 355 -4.66 -28.66 6.03
CA PHE A 355 -4.78 -29.21 4.68
C PHE A 355 -5.28 -28.10 3.74
N GLY A 356 -4.45 -27.64 2.79
CA GLY A 356 -4.94 -26.97 1.58
C GLY A 356 -4.24 -25.71 1.08
N ARG A 357 -3.32 -25.05 1.79
CA ARG A 357 -2.60 -23.89 1.21
C ARG A 357 -1.24 -24.27 0.65
N ARG A 358 -1.21 -24.61 -0.65
CA ARG A 358 0.01 -24.55 -1.48
C ARG A 358 0.39 -23.08 -1.69
N GLY A 359 1.15 -22.52 -0.77
CA GLY A 359 1.82 -21.23 -0.91
C GLY A 359 2.95 -21.18 0.09
N GLY A 360 4.17 -20.91 -0.35
CA GLY A 360 5.31 -20.74 0.56
C GLY A 360 4.94 -19.74 1.65
N GLY A 361 5.13 -20.12 2.92
CA GLY A 361 4.80 -19.25 4.03
C GLY A 361 5.51 -17.90 3.89
N ALA A 362 4.81 -16.82 4.22
CA ALA A 362 5.43 -15.50 4.29
C ALA A 362 6.62 -15.53 5.27
N PRO A 363 7.70 -14.79 5.00
CA PRO A 363 8.82 -14.72 5.93
C PRO A 363 8.35 -14.21 7.30
N ALA A 364 8.87 -14.80 8.37
CA ALA A 364 8.59 -14.36 9.72
C ALA A 364 9.13 -12.92 9.93
N PRO A 365 8.54 -12.14 10.87
CA PRO A 365 9.08 -10.84 11.23
C PRO A 365 10.56 -10.97 11.63
N SER A 366 11.39 -10.10 11.09
CA SER A 366 12.84 -10.14 11.33
C SER A 366 13.40 -8.74 11.50
N VAL A 367 14.46 -8.65 12.31
CA VAL A 367 15.19 -7.41 12.60
C VAL A 367 16.58 -7.54 12.01
N THR A 368 16.99 -6.57 11.22
CA THR A 368 18.27 -6.53 10.51
C THR A 368 19.20 -5.47 11.10
N THR A 369 20.50 -5.65 10.87
CA THR A 369 21.54 -4.69 11.29
C THR A 369 22.15 -3.91 10.12
N SER A 370 21.49 -3.94 8.96
CA SER A 370 21.96 -3.30 7.73
C SER A 370 21.95 -1.78 7.86
N ALA A 371 22.96 -1.13 7.30
CA ALA A 371 22.93 0.32 7.14
C ALA A 371 21.77 0.75 6.22
N GLY A 372 21.22 1.94 6.46
CA GLY A 372 20.09 2.48 5.73
C GLY A 372 18.76 2.14 6.38
N PHE A 373 17.71 2.14 5.55
CA PHE A 373 16.35 1.79 5.96
C PHE A 373 16.18 0.30 6.14
N ASN A 374 15.55 -0.08 7.25
CA ASN A 374 15.18 -1.43 7.60
C ASN A 374 13.69 -1.45 7.95
N ARG A 375 13.01 -2.55 7.60
CA ARG A 375 11.57 -2.73 7.85
C ARG A 375 11.30 -4.08 8.49
N MET A 376 10.49 -4.06 9.54
CA MET A 376 9.81 -5.25 10.06
C MET A 376 8.30 -5.06 9.91
N VAL A 377 7.62 -6.07 9.37
CA VAL A 377 6.14 -6.12 9.43
C VAL A 377 5.75 -7.04 10.58
N TRP A 378 5.07 -6.50 11.59
CA TRP A 378 4.63 -7.30 12.73
C TRP A 378 3.45 -8.18 12.36
N ASP A 379 3.48 -9.43 12.81
CA ASP A 379 2.43 -10.44 12.54
C ASP A 379 1.26 -10.38 13.53
N VAL A 380 1.25 -9.37 14.41
CA VAL A 380 0.18 -9.09 15.39
C VAL A 380 0.01 -10.25 16.36
N ARG A 381 1.12 -10.87 16.76
CA ARG A 381 1.15 -11.99 17.72
C ARG A 381 1.99 -11.67 18.94
N ASP A 382 1.56 -12.20 20.08
CA ASP A 382 2.35 -12.20 21.31
C ASP A 382 3.42 -13.29 21.32
N THR A 383 4.17 -13.40 22.43
CA THR A 383 5.22 -14.40 22.62
C THR A 383 4.75 -15.85 22.56
N GLU A 384 3.47 -16.11 22.82
CA GLU A 384 2.86 -17.45 22.74
C GLU A 384 2.26 -17.72 21.36
N GLY A 385 2.37 -16.77 20.43
CA GLY A 385 1.84 -16.88 19.08
C GLY A 385 0.34 -16.62 18.99
N LEU A 386 -0.30 -16.06 20.02
CA LEU A 386 -1.72 -15.70 19.96
C LEU A 386 -1.91 -14.35 19.25
N PRO A 387 -2.93 -14.22 18.38
CA PRO A 387 -3.24 -12.94 17.76
C PRO A 387 -3.76 -11.97 18.83
N VAL A 388 -3.09 -10.83 18.97
CA VAL A 388 -3.44 -9.84 19.98
C VAL A 388 -4.68 -9.05 19.56
N PRO A 389 -5.48 -8.51 20.50
CA PRO A 389 -6.69 -7.75 20.17
C PRO A 389 -6.36 -6.43 19.46
N PRO A 390 -7.23 -5.92 18.57
CA PRO A 390 -7.13 -4.56 18.05
C PRO A 390 -7.07 -3.53 19.19
N GLY A 391 -6.21 -2.52 19.05
CA GLY A 391 -5.94 -1.53 20.09
C GLY A 391 -4.67 -0.73 19.82
N GLN A 392 -4.28 0.09 20.79
CA GLN A 392 -3.06 0.88 20.74
C GLN A 392 -1.87 0.08 21.31
N TYR A 393 -0.75 0.13 20.60
CA TYR A 393 0.50 -0.55 20.95
C TYR A 393 1.68 0.42 20.83
N GLN A 394 2.82 -0.01 21.35
CA GLN A 394 4.09 0.71 21.23
C GLN A 394 5.14 -0.22 20.65
N VAL A 395 6.10 0.34 19.94
CA VAL A 395 7.33 -0.34 19.57
C VAL A 395 8.51 0.42 20.13
N ARG A 396 9.43 -0.30 20.78
CA ARG A 396 10.69 0.24 21.28
C ARG A 396 11.85 -0.37 20.50
N LEU A 397 12.56 0.49 19.77
CA LEU A 397 13.84 0.17 19.15
C LEU A 397 14.94 0.33 20.20
N SER A 398 15.84 -0.65 20.33
CA SER A 398 17.07 -0.51 21.10
C SER A 398 18.30 -0.83 20.26
N VAL A 399 19.27 0.09 20.25
CA VAL A 399 20.53 -0.01 19.51
C VAL A 399 21.65 0.55 20.38
N GLY A 400 22.69 -0.25 20.64
CA GLY A 400 23.89 0.24 21.35
C GLY A 400 23.66 0.76 22.78
N GLY A 401 22.55 0.39 23.43
CA GLY A 401 22.16 0.87 24.76
C GLY A 401 21.23 2.08 24.77
N GLU A 402 20.99 2.70 23.61
CA GLU A 402 19.98 3.74 23.43
C GLU A 402 18.64 3.11 23.01
N SER A 403 17.53 3.78 23.34
CA SER A 403 16.21 3.33 22.93
C SER A 403 15.29 4.47 22.49
N GLN A 404 14.44 4.17 21.52
CA GLN A 404 13.41 5.07 20.99
C GLN A 404 12.09 4.31 20.99
N THR A 405 10.99 4.99 21.35
CA THR A 405 9.65 4.38 21.40
C THR A 405 8.69 5.16 20.53
N GLN A 406 7.87 4.44 19.75
CA GLN A 406 6.81 5.01 18.92
C GLN A 406 5.50 4.27 19.17
N GLN A 407 4.38 4.96 18.98
CA GLN A 407 3.03 4.39 19.11
C GLN A 407 2.46 4.02 17.74
N PHE A 408 1.60 3.01 17.70
CA PHE A 408 0.85 2.62 16.51
C PHE A 408 -0.43 1.87 16.91
N ASN A 409 -1.33 1.68 15.95
CA ASN A 409 -2.58 0.95 16.17
C ASN A 409 -2.61 -0.39 15.42
N VAL A 410 -3.21 -1.37 16.08
CA VAL A 410 -3.75 -2.57 15.44
C VAL A 410 -5.25 -2.37 15.27
N LEU A 411 -5.72 -2.39 14.03
CA LEU A 411 -7.09 -2.19 13.65
C LEU A 411 -7.82 -3.53 13.48
N ILE A 412 -9.14 -3.52 13.68
CA ILE A 412 -9.99 -4.65 13.32
C ILE A 412 -10.12 -4.72 11.79
N ASP A 413 -10.09 -5.93 11.23
CA ASP A 413 -10.33 -6.14 9.80
C ASP A 413 -11.78 -5.73 9.43
N PRO A 414 -12.00 -4.78 8.51
CA PRO A 414 -13.34 -4.31 8.14
C PRO A 414 -14.26 -5.43 7.62
N ARG A 415 -13.70 -6.53 7.11
CA ARG A 415 -14.47 -7.71 6.65
C ARG A 415 -14.97 -8.56 7.83
N VAL A 416 -14.22 -8.59 8.92
CA VAL A 416 -14.60 -9.26 10.16
C VAL A 416 -15.61 -8.41 10.92
N GLU A 417 -15.38 -7.09 10.98
CA GLU A 417 -16.31 -6.13 11.59
C GLU A 417 -17.66 -6.11 10.87
N SER A 418 -17.68 -6.08 9.54
CA SER A 418 -18.94 -6.14 8.78
C SER A 418 -19.69 -7.47 8.93
N GLY A 419 -19.01 -8.53 9.40
CA GLY A 419 -19.60 -9.80 9.80
C GLY A 419 -20.20 -9.81 11.22
N GLY A 420 -20.10 -8.70 11.97
CA GLY A 420 -20.69 -8.54 13.30
C GLY A 420 -19.78 -8.92 14.47
N VAL A 421 -18.49 -9.15 14.23
CA VAL A 421 -17.49 -9.39 15.29
C VAL A 421 -16.90 -8.05 15.73
N THR A 422 -16.85 -7.81 17.04
CA THR A 422 -16.35 -6.54 17.62
C THR A 422 -14.96 -6.69 18.23
N VAL A 423 -14.29 -5.56 18.51
CA VAL A 423 -13.02 -5.54 19.26
C VAL A 423 -13.16 -6.23 20.62
N ALA A 424 -14.30 -6.06 21.30
CA ALA A 424 -14.57 -6.69 22.59
C ALA A 424 -14.68 -8.23 22.47
N ASP A 425 -15.29 -8.73 21.39
CA ASP A 425 -15.35 -10.18 21.14
C ASP A 425 -13.94 -10.75 20.90
N LEU A 426 -13.08 -10.02 20.20
CA LEU A 426 -11.69 -10.43 19.94
C LEU A 426 -10.80 -10.34 21.18
N GLN A 427 -11.10 -9.43 22.12
CA GLN A 427 -10.49 -9.40 23.44
C GLN A 427 -10.91 -10.62 24.26
N GLU A 428 -12.22 -10.93 24.32
CA GLU A 428 -12.72 -12.12 25.03
C GLU A 428 -12.08 -13.41 24.48
N GLN A 429 -11.98 -13.51 23.15
CA GLN A 429 -11.29 -14.61 22.48
C GLN A 429 -9.80 -14.70 22.88
N TYR A 430 -9.10 -13.57 22.92
CA TYR A 430 -7.68 -13.53 23.29
C TYR A 430 -7.46 -14.01 24.72
N GLU A 431 -8.25 -13.52 25.69
CA GLU A 431 -8.15 -13.93 27.09
C GLU A 431 -8.46 -15.42 27.28
N HIS A 432 -9.49 -15.94 26.61
CA HIS A 432 -9.79 -17.38 26.63
C HIS A 432 -8.65 -18.21 26.04
N ASN A 433 -8.06 -17.76 24.93
CA ASN A 433 -6.95 -18.49 24.32
C ASN A 433 -5.69 -18.47 25.19
N LYS A 434 -5.44 -17.40 25.96
CA LYS A 434 -4.39 -17.39 27.00
C LYS A 434 -4.64 -18.44 28.07
N THR A 435 -5.86 -18.54 28.60
CA THR A 435 -6.17 -19.56 29.61
C THR A 435 -6.03 -20.97 29.04
N MET A 436 -6.40 -21.17 27.78
CA MET A 436 -6.19 -22.45 27.08
C MET A 436 -4.69 -22.77 26.90
N ASN A 437 -3.85 -21.80 26.53
CA ASN A 437 -2.41 -22.01 26.43
C ASN A 437 -1.78 -22.40 27.78
N ALA A 438 -2.14 -21.68 28.85
CA ALA A 438 -1.67 -22.00 30.20
C ALA A 438 -2.08 -23.42 30.62
N MET A 439 -3.31 -23.82 30.29
CA MET A 439 -3.81 -25.17 30.54
C MET A 439 -3.07 -26.26 29.75
N VAL A 440 -2.67 -25.96 28.51
CA VAL A 440 -1.83 -26.88 27.72
C VAL A 440 -0.46 -27.05 28.37
N VAL A 441 0.18 -25.96 28.80
CA VAL A 441 1.47 -26.01 29.51
C VAL A 441 1.37 -26.86 30.79
N GLU A 442 0.29 -26.67 31.55
CA GLU A 442 0.06 -27.39 32.79
C GLU A 442 -0.14 -28.90 32.57
N VAL A 443 -0.99 -29.30 31.61
CA VAL A 443 -1.20 -30.73 31.32
C VAL A 443 0.06 -31.38 30.74
N ASP A 444 0.84 -30.65 29.93
CA ASP A 444 2.11 -31.14 29.39
C ASP A 444 3.14 -31.37 30.51
N ALA A 445 3.27 -30.44 31.46
CA ALA A 445 4.14 -30.60 32.63
C ALA A 445 3.72 -31.78 33.53
N LEU A 446 2.41 -31.99 33.71
CA LEU A 446 1.89 -33.15 34.43
C LEU A 446 2.23 -34.47 33.70
N ILE A 447 2.09 -34.48 32.37
CA ILE A 447 2.43 -35.65 31.54
C ILE A 447 3.91 -35.98 31.63
N GLU A 448 4.80 -35.00 31.61
CA GLU A 448 6.24 -35.22 31.80
C GLU A 448 6.51 -35.95 33.12
N ARG A 449 5.94 -35.48 34.24
CA ARG A 449 6.08 -36.12 35.56
C ARG A 449 5.52 -37.54 35.59
N VAL A 450 4.37 -37.77 34.95
CA VAL A 450 3.74 -39.09 34.85
C VAL A 450 4.60 -40.04 34.02
N GLN A 451 5.16 -39.58 32.89
CA GLN A 451 6.04 -40.37 32.04
C GLN A 451 7.36 -40.70 32.73
N GLU A 452 7.95 -39.76 33.49
CA GLU A 452 9.11 -40.02 34.33
C GLU A 452 8.83 -41.15 35.32
N ALA A 453 7.68 -41.10 36.01
CA ALA A 453 7.25 -42.14 36.95
C ALA A 453 7.05 -43.51 36.28
N GLN A 454 6.46 -43.54 35.08
CA GLN A 454 6.30 -44.77 34.28
C GLN A 454 7.66 -45.38 33.88
N ASN A 455 8.69 -44.55 33.69
CA ASN A 455 10.02 -44.99 33.29
C ASN A 455 10.94 -45.32 34.48
N THR A 456 10.46 -45.20 35.72
CA THR A 456 11.23 -45.63 36.90
C THR A 456 11.36 -47.16 36.97
N GLY A 457 12.37 -47.67 37.68
CA GLY A 457 12.48 -49.11 37.98
C GLY A 457 11.53 -49.61 39.07
N ASP A 458 10.65 -48.76 39.61
CA ASP A 458 9.74 -49.11 40.70
C ASP A 458 8.40 -49.64 40.17
N ALA A 459 8.25 -50.96 40.21
CA ALA A 459 7.05 -51.65 39.74
C ALA A 459 5.76 -51.27 40.51
N ASN A 460 5.87 -50.84 41.78
CA ASN A 460 4.71 -50.38 42.54
C ASN A 460 4.28 -48.98 42.09
N LEU A 461 5.24 -48.07 41.91
CA LEU A 461 4.99 -46.73 41.39
C LEU A 461 4.37 -46.79 39.99
N GLN A 462 4.96 -47.58 39.08
CA GLN A 462 4.44 -47.80 37.74
C GLN A 462 2.99 -48.29 37.75
N ARG A 463 2.66 -49.25 38.62
CA ARG A 463 1.30 -49.77 38.73
C ARG A 463 0.31 -48.72 39.24
N ARG A 464 0.74 -47.87 40.19
CA ARG A 464 -0.11 -46.81 40.75
C ARG A 464 -0.34 -45.66 39.76
N ILE A 465 0.64 -45.32 38.93
CA ILE A 465 0.54 -44.20 37.99
C ILE A 465 -0.11 -44.58 36.64
N ALA A 466 -0.13 -45.86 36.27
CA ALA A 466 -0.69 -46.31 34.99
C ALA A 466 -2.15 -45.84 34.74
N PRO A 467 -3.09 -45.90 35.70
CA PRO A 467 -4.45 -45.40 35.48
C PRO A 467 -4.51 -43.89 35.21
N ILE A 468 -3.61 -43.10 35.81
CA ILE A 468 -3.50 -41.66 35.58
C ILE A 468 -2.97 -41.39 34.17
N ALA A 469 -1.95 -42.15 33.75
CA ALA A 469 -1.40 -42.04 32.40
C ALA A 469 -2.44 -42.36 31.32
N GLU A 470 -3.27 -43.37 31.52
CA GLU A 470 -4.37 -43.74 30.60
C GLU A 470 -5.43 -42.64 30.45
N GLN A 471 -5.67 -41.84 31.49
CA GLN A 471 -6.60 -40.70 31.43
C GLN A 471 -5.99 -39.47 30.74
N LEU A 472 -4.68 -39.23 30.92
CA LEU A 472 -4.00 -38.05 30.39
C LEU A 472 -3.56 -38.20 28.93
N ILE A 473 -3.01 -39.36 28.58
CA ILE A 473 -2.25 -39.59 27.36
C ILE A 473 -3.02 -40.51 26.42
N THR A 474 -3.29 -40.03 25.21
CA THR A 474 -3.89 -40.85 24.16
C THR A 474 -2.94 -41.98 23.76
N ALA A 475 -3.41 -43.23 23.88
CA ALA A 475 -2.63 -44.38 23.48
C ALA A 475 -2.28 -44.31 21.98
N PRO A 476 -1.03 -44.63 21.56
CA PRO A 476 -0.57 -44.53 20.17
C PRO A 476 -1.09 -45.68 19.29
N ILE A 477 -2.33 -46.11 19.51
CA ILE A 477 -3.06 -47.08 18.70
C ILE A 477 -4.12 -46.34 17.88
N ARG A 478 -4.46 -46.89 16.71
CA ARG A 478 -5.42 -46.24 15.81
C ARG A 478 -6.82 -46.21 16.46
N TYR A 479 -7.45 -45.04 16.49
CA TYR A 479 -8.80 -44.81 17.04
C TYR A 479 -8.93 -45.15 18.54
N SER A 480 -7.88 -44.98 19.33
CA SER A 480 -7.99 -44.95 20.79
C SER A 480 -8.92 -43.83 21.25
N SER A 481 -9.52 -44.00 22.42
CA SER A 481 -10.16 -42.90 23.13
C SER A 481 -9.12 -41.81 23.43
N PRO A 482 -9.41 -40.54 23.12
CA PRO A 482 -8.52 -39.43 23.45
C PRO A 482 -8.34 -39.29 24.97
N GLY A 483 -7.10 -39.04 25.39
CA GLY A 483 -6.80 -38.60 26.75
C GLY A 483 -7.14 -37.12 26.94
N LEU A 484 -7.07 -36.65 28.19
CA LEU A 484 -7.40 -35.27 28.56
C LEU A 484 -6.59 -34.23 27.76
N ARG A 485 -5.30 -34.50 27.49
CA ARG A 485 -4.44 -33.62 26.70
C ARG A 485 -5.01 -33.33 25.31
N ASP A 486 -5.56 -34.34 24.65
CA ASP A 486 -6.13 -34.19 23.31
C ASP A 486 -7.43 -33.40 23.36
N HIS A 487 -8.24 -33.55 24.42
CA HIS A 487 -9.42 -32.72 24.60
C HIS A 487 -9.08 -31.24 24.85
N ILE A 488 -8.06 -30.96 25.66
CA ILE A 488 -7.58 -29.59 25.93
C ILE A 488 -7.06 -28.95 24.63
N THR A 489 -6.15 -29.62 23.93
CA THR A 489 -5.57 -29.11 22.68
C THR A 489 -6.60 -29.02 21.55
N TYR A 490 -7.60 -29.89 21.53
CA TYR A 490 -8.74 -29.78 20.61
C TYR A 490 -9.53 -28.50 20.85
N LEU A 491 -9.89 -28.19 22.11
CA LEU A 491 -10.61 -26.97 22.45
C LEU A 491 -9.79 -25.71 22.13
N GLN A 492 -8.51 -25.69 22.48
CA GLN A 492 -7.58 -24.61 22.11
C GLN A 492 -7.57 -24.40 20.60
N GLY A 493 -7.51 -25.49 19.83
CA GLY A 493 -7.54 -25.45 18.38
C GLY A 493 -8.87 -24.99 17.80
N MET A 494 -10.00 -25.13 18.50
CA MET A 494 -11.30 -24.62 18.03
C MET A 494 -11.37 -23.09 18.09
N THR A 495 -10.77 -22.49 19.12
CA THR A 495 -10.94 -21.06 19.44
C THR A 495 -9.81 -20.17 18.92
N ALA A 496 -8.70 -20.73 18.44
CA ALA A 496 -7.54 -19.97 17.97
C ALA A 496 -7.39 -19.84 16.44
N ARG A 497 -8.28 -20.46 15.65
CA ARG A 497 -8.11 -20.57 14.17
C ARG A 497 -8.46 -19.32 13.39
N VAL A 498 -9.55 -18.66 13.78
CA VAL A 498 -10.13 -17.53 13.06
C VAL A 498 -10.65 -16.50 14.05
N ASP A 499 -10.72 -15.25 13.60
CA ASP A 499 -11.33 -14.18 14.37
C ASP A 499 -12.83 -14.42 14.47
N MET A 500 -13.34 -14.52 15.71
CA MET A 500 -14.74 -14.84 15.96
C MET A 500 -15.17 -14.37 17.34
N LYS A 501 -16.49 -14.27 17.51
CA LYS A 501 -17.10 -14.28 18.84
C LYS A 501 -17.04 -15.70 19.42
N ILE A 502 -16.47 -15.84 20.61
CA ILE A 502 -16.35 -17.15 21.23
C ILE A 502 -17.72 -17.74 21.58
N GLY A 503 -17.93 -19.00 21.22
CA GLY A 503 -19.14 -19.75 21.55
C GLY A 503 -19.19 -20.08 23.04
N ARG A 504 -20.38 -20.00 23.64
CA ARG A 504 -20.56 -20.24 25.08
C ARG A 504 -20.27 -21.69 25.49
N ASP A 505 -20.49 -22.65 24.58
CA ASP A 505 -20.12 -24.05 24.79
C ASP A 505 -18.60 -24.25 24.93
N ALA A 506 -17.78 -23.43 24.26
CA ALA A 506 -16.33 -23.51 24.40
C ALA A 506 -15.88 -23.06 25.79
N ILE A 507 -16.48 -21.98 26.31
CA ILE A 507 -16.24 -21.50 27.68
C ILE A 507 -16.69 -22.55 28.70
N ALA A 508 -17.90 -23.09 28.55
CA ALA A 508 -18.41 -24.14 29.43
C ALA A 508 -17.54 -25.41 29.38
N ARG A 509 -17.05 -25.81 28.19
CA ARG A 509 -16.17 -26.98 28.06
C ARG A 509 -14.81 -26.73 28.72
N HIS A 510 -14.26 -25.53 28.66
CA HIS A 510 -13.03 -25.17 29.38
C HIS A 510 -13.21 -25.37 30.89
N GLU A 511 -14.33 -24.95 31.48
CA GLU A 511 -14.61 -25.16 32.91
C GLU A 511 -14.66 -26.65 33.28
N VAL A 512 -15.28 -27.47 32.44
CA VAL A 512 -15.32 -28.93 32.66
C VAL A 512 -13.92 -29.54 32.59
N LEU A 513 -13.15 -29.21 31.55
CA LEU A 513 -11.78 -29.72 31.40
C LEU A 513 -10.88 -29.26 32.55
N ARG A 514 -11.11 -28.06 33.09
CA ARG A 514 -10.35 -27.51 34.20
C ARG A 514 -10.56 -28.35 35.46
N VAL A 515 -11.81 -28.68 35.77
CA VAL A 515 -12.13 -29.60 36.89
C VAL A 515 -11.48 -30.97 36.69
N GLU A 516 -11.58 -31.54 35.47
CA GLU A 516 -10.95 -32.82 35.14
C GLU A 516 -9.41 -32.77 35.34
N LEU A 517 -8.74 -31.70 34.90
CA LEU A 517 -7.29 -31.53 35.07
C LEU A 517 -6.89 -31.38 36.54
N ASP A 518 -7.63 -30.58 37.32
CA ASP A 518 -7.34 -30.35 38.73
C ASP A 518 -7.53 -31.64 39.55
N GLU A 519 -8.53 -32.46 39.23
CA GLU A 519 -8.75 -33.78 39.85
C GLU A 519 -7.61 -34.75 39.55
N ILE A 520 -7.25 -34.91 38.28
CA ILE A 520 -6.16 -35.81 37.88
C ILE A 520 -4.82 -35.34 38.44
N THR A 521 -4.57 -34.02 38.47
CA THR A 521 -3.37 -33.44 39.08
C THR A 521 -3.29 -33.76 40.57
N ARG A 522 -4.41 -33.69 41.30
CA ARG A 522 -4.47 -34.05 42.72
C ARG A 522 -4.14 -35.52 42.94
N ASP A 523 -4.73 -36.41 42.14
CA ASP A 523 -4.48 -37.86 42.22
C ASP A 523 -3.03 -38.20 41.89
N ALA A 524 -2.45 -37.52 40.89
CA ALA A 524 -1.04 -37.68 40.53
C ALA A 524 -0.13 -37.21 41.66
N ASN A 525 -0.41 -36.06 42.27
CA ASN A 525 0.35 -35.53 43.38
C ASN A 525 0.26 -36.42 44.64
N ALA A 526 -0.85 -37.14 44.86
CA ALA A 526 -0.97 -38.11 45.95
C ALA A 526 -0.03 -39.34 45.77
N ILE A 527 0.41 -39.61 44.54
CA ILE A 527 1.31 -40.71 44.20
C ILE A 527 2.76 -40.22 44.09
N LEU A 528 2.97 -39.09 43.41
CA LEU A 528 4.29 -38.55 43.04
C LEU A 528 4.85 -37.53 44.04
N GLY A 529 4.02 -37.04 44.97
CA GLY A 529 4.29 -35.82 45.74
C GLY A 529 3.93 -34.57 44.93
N SER A 530 3.74 -33.42 45.59
CA SER A 530 3.62 -32.14 44.88
C SER A 530 4.96 -31.79 44.24
N GLY A 531 4.97 -31.49 42.94
CA GLY A 531 6.15 -30.89 42.30
C GLY A 531 6.45 -29.52 42.93
N ASN A 532 7.73 -29.16 43.02
CA ASN A 532 8.15 -27.82 43.44
C ASN A 532 7.74 -26.77 42.42
#